data_AF-A0A2V6TQK1-F1
#
_entry.id   AF-A0A2V6TQK1-F1
#
_cell.length_a   1.000
_cell.length_b   1.000
_cell.length_c   1.000
_cell.angle_alpha   90.00
_cell.angle_beta   90.00
_cell.angle_gamma   90.00
#
_symmetry.space_group_name_H-M   'P 1'
#
loop_
_entity.id
_entity.type
_entity.pdbx_description
1 polymer ?
#
loop_
_entity_poly.entity_id
_entity_poly.type
_entity_poly.pdbx_seq_one_letter_code
_entity_poly.pdbx_strand_id
1 'polypeptide(L)'
;MSPPPAAPQPSYAERARKLVQLAPAGMLSTVSRRHAGHPFGSVMPYALDEQGTPLFLISAMAVHTQNLEADPRASLLVTPPDWSDNPLAGERVTLMGRAARVADDRQSVARAAYLDRHPEASQWADFGDFGFWWLEVADIYYVGGFGSMGWVTPAEYATARP
;
A
#
# COMPACT_ATOMS: atom_id res chain seq x y z
N MET A 1 31.07 -19.44 28.89
CA MET A 1 30.86 -18.66 27.65
C MET A 1 29.51 -17.98 27.77
N SER A 2 29.46 -16.65 27.78
CA SER A 2 28.18 -15.92 27.77
C SER A 2 27.49 -16.11 26.41
N PRO A 3 26.16 -16.22 26.35
CA PRO A 3 25.45 -16.28 25.08
C PRO A 3 25.72 -15.00 24.28
N PRO A 4 25.77 -15.08 22.94
CA PRO A 4 25.90 -13.89 22.11
C PRO A 4 24.70 -12.96 22.35
N PRO A 5 24.89 -11.64 22.25
CA PRO A 5 23.81 -10.68 22.40
C PRO A 5 22.70 -10.97 21.37
N ALA A 6 21.45 -10.85 21.79
CA ALA A 6 20.30 -11.02 20.91
C ALA A 6 20.38 -10.00 19.76
N ALA A 7 20.07 -10.43 18.54
CA ALA A 7 19.99 -9.53 17.40
C ALA A 7 19.00 -8.38 17.70
N PRO A 8 19.29 -7.14 17.26
CA PRO A 8 18.37 -6.03 17.45
C PRO A 8 17.02 -6.35 16.81
N GLN A 9 15.93 -5.99 17.50
CA GLN A 9 14.59 -6.17 16.93
C GLN A 9 14.41 -5.23 15.74
N PRO A 10 13.80 -5.68 14.64
CA PRO A 10 13.49 -4.81 13.51
C PRO A 10 12.62 -3.64 13.95
N SER A 11 12.94 -2.46 13.43
CA SER A 11 12.15 -1.24 13.58
C SER A 11 10.74 -1.41 13.02
N TYR A 12 9.82 -0.53 13.42
CA TYR A 12 8.47 -0.51 12.83
C TYR A 12 8.49 -0.22 11.33
N ALA A 13 9.48 0.55 10.86
CA ALA A 13 9.67 0.81 9.43
C ALA A 13 10.04 -0.46 8.67
N GLU A 14 11.00 -1.26 9.16
CA GLU A 14 11.40 -2.53 8.55
C GLU A 14 10.24 -3.54 8.54
N ARG A 15 9.51 -3.65 9.66
CA ARG A 15 8.33 -4.54 9.76
C ARG A 15 7.20 -4.11 8.81
N ALA A 16 6.93 -2.80 8.73
CA ALA A 16 5.97 -2.25 7.79
C ALA A 16 6.38 -2.52 6.34
N ARG A 17 7.65 -2.27 5.97
CA ARG A 17 8.20 -2.53 4.63
C ARG A 17 8.05 -4.00 4.25
N LYS A 18 8.42 -4.91 5.14
CA LYS A 18 8.26 -6.35 4.96
C LYS A 18 6.82 -6.74 4.70
N LEU A 19 5.89 -6.28 5.55
CA LEU A 19 4.48 -6.62 5.42
C LEU A 19 3.89 -6.13 4.09
N VAL A 20 4.17 -4.88 3.71
CA VAL A 20 3.72 -4.32 2.43
C VAL A 20 4.31 -5.08 1.24
N GLN A 21 5.58 -5.51 1.33
CA GLN A 21 6.22 -6.27 0.25
C GLN A 21 5.62 -7.67 0.07
N LEU A 22 5.29 -8.35 1.17
CA LEU A 22 4.80 -9.73 1.14
C LEU A 22 3.33 -9.83 0.70
N ALA A 23 2.48 -8.88 1.08
CA ALA A 23 1.07 -8.94 0.75
C ALA A 23 0.81 -8.51 -0.73
N PRO A 24 0.11 -9.31 -1.55
CA PRO A 24 -0.13 -8.98 -2.95
C PRO A 24 -1.19 -7.89 -3.15
N ALA A 25 -2.05 -7.68 -2.15
CA ALA A 25 -3.14 -6.72 -2.17
C ALA A 25 -3.43 -6.20 -0.75
N GLY A 26 -4.12 -5.07 -0.69
CA GLY A 26 -4.63 -4.47 0.54
C GLY A 26 -6.07 -3.97 0.37
N MET A 27 -6.52 -3.21 1.35
CA MET A 27 -7.81 -2.51 1.31
C MET A 27 -7.58 -1.02 1.13
N LEU A 28 -7.90 -0.51 -0.06
CA LEU A 28 -7.86 0.91 -0.35
C LEU A 28 -9.14 1.56 0.19
N SER A 29 -8.99 2.54 1.08
CA SER A 29 -10.06 3.40 1.56
C SER A 29 -10.00 4.75 0.85
N THR A 30 -11.11 5.17 0.27
CA THR A 30 -11.27 6.44 -0.46
C THR A 30 -12.47 7.23 0.07
N VAL A 31 -12.55 8.53 -0.21
CA VAL A 31 -13.72 9.35 0.17
C VAL A 31 -14.85 9.14 -0.84
N SER A 32 -16.00 8.65 -0.40
CA SER A 32 -17.12 8.36 -1.30
C SER A 32 -17.68 9.64 -1.94
N ARG A 33 -17.66 9.70 -3.27
CA ARG A 33 -18.36 10.74 -4.02
C ARG A 33 -19.87 10.59 -3.96
N ARG A 34 -20.37 9.35 -3.81
CA ARG A 34 -21.80 9.04 -3.79
C ARG A 34 -22.45 9.37 -2.44
N HIS A 35 -21.74 9.15 -1.34
CA HIS A 35 -22.21 9.41 0.01
C HIS A 35 -21.23 10.33 0.72
N ALA A 36 -21.51 11.63 0.70
CA ALA A 36 -20.64 12.64 1.30
C ALA A 36 -20.24 12.28 2.73
N GLY A 37 -18.95 12.40 3.04
CA GLY A 37 -18.37 12.10 4.35
C GLY A 37 -18.16 10.62 4.66
N HIS A 38 -18.63 9.68 3.82
CA HIS A 38 -18.41 8.24 4.06
C HIS A 38 -17.10 7.76 3.43
N PRO A 39 -16.30 6.95 4.13
CA PRO A 39 -15.22 6.21 3.51
C PRO A 39 -15.78 5.05 2.67
N PHE A 40 -15.07 4.69 1.60
CA PHE A 40 -15.38 3.54 0.76
C PHE A 40 -14.16 2.64 0.65
N GLY A 41 -14.30 1.39 1.09
CA GLY A 41 -13.26 0.36 1.01
C GLY A 41 -13.37 -0.49 -0.24
N SER A 42 -12.24 -0.78 -0.89
CA SER A 42 -12.15 -1.74 -1.99
C SER A 42 -10.87 -2.56 -1.89
N VAL A 43 -10.92 -3.83 -2.34
CA VAL A 43 -9.72 -4.65 -2.52
C VAL A 43 -8.83 -4.02 -3.59
N MET A 44 -7.53 -3.92 -3.33
CA MET A 44 -6.59 -3.22 -4.18
C MET A 44 -5.28 -4.01 -4.29
N PRO A 45 -5.07 -4.74 -5.40
CA PRO A 45 -3.74 -5.19 -5.79
C PRO A 45 -2.83 -3.99 -6.01
N TYR A 46 -1.56 -4.13 -5.66
CA TYR A 46 -0.58 -3.07 -5.84
C TYR A 46 0.79 -3.63 -6.14
N ALA A 47 1.61 -2.84 -6.82
CA ALA A 47 3.05 -3.02 -6.89
C ALA A 47 3.78 -1.95 -6.07
N LEU A 48 5.09 -2.01 -6.04
CA LEU A 48 5.93 -1.15 -5.21
C LEU A 48 7.10 -0.64 -6.03
N ASP A 49 7.51 0.61 -5.78
CA ASP A 49 8.83 1.08 -6.18
C ASP A 49 9.91 0.63 -5.16
N GLU A 50 11.16 1.04 -5.38
CA GLU A 50 12.29 0.75 -4.50
C GLU A 50 12.11 1.32 -3.07
N GLN A 51 11.35 2.41 -2.93
CA GLN A 51 11.04 3.04 -1.65
C GLN A 51 9.83 2.41 -0.95
N GLY A 52 9.15 1.44 -1.57
CA GLY A 52 7.95 0.80 -1.05
C GLY A 52 6.67 1.61 -1.29
N THR A 53 6.68 2.59 -2.18
CA THR A 53 5.50 3.39 -2.53
C THR A 53 4.50 2.52 -3.29
N PRO A 54 3.24 2.39 -2.84
CA PRO A 54 2.24 1.62 -3.57
C PRO A 54 1.90 2.22 -4.95
N LEU A 55 1.90 1.35 -5.95
CA LEU A 55 1.46 1.61 -7.32
C LEU A 55 0.18 0.82 -7.62
N PHE A 56 -0.85 1.49 -8.07
CA PHE A 56 -2.13 0.90 -8.47
C PHE A 56 -2.30 0.93 -9.98
N LEU A 57 -3.02 -0.05 -10.53
CA LEU A 57 -3.53 -0.05 -11.90
C LEU A 57 -5.06 -0.17 -11.83
N ILE A 58 -5.76 0.93 -12.10
CA ILE A 58 -7.20 1.04 -11.85
C ILE A 58 -7.95 1.57 -13.07
N SER A 59 -9.14 1.02 -13.32
CA SER A 59 -10.03 1.50 -14.39
C SER A 59 -10.71 2.81 -13.97
N ALA A 60 -10.87 3.74 -14.91
CA ALA A 60 -11.65 4.97 -14.78
C ALA A 60 -13.12 4.70 -14.46
N MET A 61 -13.64 3.50 -14.77
CA MET A 61 -15.00 3.10 -14.45
C MET A 61 -15.18 2.68 -12.98
N ALA A 62 -14.10 2.36 -12.27
CA ALA A 62 -14.20 1.88 -10.90
C ALA A 62 -14.59 2.98 -9.91
N VAL A 63 -15.38 2.62 -8.89
CA VAL A 63 -15.86 3.56 -7.86
C VAL A 63 -14.70 4.21 -7.10
N HIS A 64 -13.65 3.45 -6.75
CA HIS A 64 -12.49 4.04 -6.09
C HIS A 64 -11.76 5.05 -6.98
N THR A 65 -11.68 4.85 -8.30
CA THR A 65 -11.02 5.81 -9.21
C THR A 65 -11.82 7.10 -9.29
N GLN A 66 -13.14 6.97 -9.43
CA GLN A 66 -14.08 8.09 -9.42
C GLN A 66 -14.07 8.87 -8.10
N ASN A 67 -13.84 8.18 -6.98
CA ASN A 67 -13.64 8.81 -5.68
C ASN A 67 -12.31 9.57 -5.64
N LEU A 68 -11.20 8.96 -6.07
CA LEU A 68 -9.86 9.56 -6.08
C LEU A 68 -9.75 10.80 -6.97
N GLU A 69 -10.46 10.80 -8.11
CA GLU A 69 -10.53 11.97 -8.99
C GLU A 69 -11.27 13.15 -8.34
N ALA A 70 -12.25 12.87 -7.48
CA ALA A 70 -13.00 13.91 -6.75
C ALA A 70 -12.27 14.37 -5.48
N ASP A 71 -11.64 13.44 -4.77
CA ASP A 71 -10.82 13.69 -3.58
C ASP A 71 -9.69 12.65 -3.52
N PRO A 72 -8.43 13.06 -3.71
CA PRO A 72 -7.32 12.11 -3.82
C PRO A 72 -6.88 11.55 -2.45
N ARG A 73 -7.48 11.97 -1.33
CA ARG A 73 -7.12 11.43 -0.01
C ARG A 73 -7.50 9.95 0.07
N ALA A 74 -6.53 9.12 0.43
CA ALA A 74 -6.72 7.69 0.55
C ALA A 74 -5.82 7.08 1.64
N SER A 75 -6.19 5.87 2.07
CA SER A 75 -5.29 5.02 2.83
C SER A 75 -5.33 3.58 2.32
N LEU A 76 -4.20 2.88 2.43
CA LEU A 76 -4.08 1.47 2.11
C LEU A 76 -3.81 0.70 3.40
N LEU A 77 -4.77 -0.12 3.82
CA LEU A 77 -4.58 -1.10 4.89
C LEU A 77 -4.02 -2.39 4.31
N VAL A 78 -2.91 -2.86 4.86
CA VAL A 78 -2.28 -4.13 4.49
C VAL A 78 -2.21 -5.02 5.72
N THR A 79 -2.62 -6.27 5.55
CA THR A 79 -2.56 -7.34 6.55
C THR A 79 -1.80 -8.53 5.95
N PRO A 80 -1.31 -9.46 6.78
CA PRO A 80 -0.83 -10.75 6.30
C PRO A 80 -1.93 -11.45 5.48
N PRO A 81 -1.54 -12.27 4.49
CA PRO A 81 -2.50 -13.08 3.73
C PRO A 81 -3.24 -14.07 4.65
N ASP A 82 -2.54 -14.61 5.65
CA ASP A 82 -3.07 -15.57 6.60
C ASP A 82 -3.43 -14.89 7.92
N TRP A 83 -4.71 -14.87 8.25
CA TRP A 83 -5.20 -14.32 9.52
C TRP A 83 -4.98 -15.35 10.63
N SER A 84 -4.53 -14.89 11.79
CA SER A 84 -4.54 -15.72 12.99
C SER A 84 -5.98 -15.91 13.49
N ASP A 85 -6.18 -16.91 14.34
CA ASP A 85 -7.47 -17.15 15.01
C ASP A 85 -7.96 -15.93 15.84
N ASN A 86 -7.05 -15.01 16.17
CA ASN A 86 -7.38 -13.71 16.76
C ASN A 86 -6.93 -12.56 15.85
N PRO A 87 -7.82 -11.99 15.03
CA PRO A 87 -7.49 -10.92 14.08
C PRO A 87 -6.80 -9.69 14.70
N LEU A 88 -7.06 -9.39 15.97
CA LEU A 88 -6.45 -8.23 16.66
C LEU A 88 -5.00 -8.47 17.09
N ALA A 89 -4.60 -9.74 17.21
CA ALA A 89 -3.24 -10.15 17.51
C ALA A 89 -2.33 -10.07 16.27
N GLY A 90 -2.90 -10.09 15.06
CA GLY A 90 -2.14 -10.03 13.80
C GLY A 90 -1.52 -8.67 13.55
N GLU A 91 -0.40 -8.66 12.81
CA GLU A 91 0.19 -7.41 12.36
C GLU A 91 -0.64 -6.75 11.24
N ARG A 92 -0.50 -5.44 11.10
CA ARG A 92 -1.13 -4.63 10.05
C ARG A 92 -0.39 -3.32 9.89
N VAL A 93 -0.47 -2.75 8.70
CA VAL A 93 0.06 -1.43 8.40
C VAL A 93 -0.98 -0.63 7.63
N THR A 94 -1.15 0.63 7.98
CA THR A 94 -1.95 1.59 7.22
C THR A 94 -1.02 2.65 6.64
N LEU A 95 -0.94 2.73 5.32
CA LEU A 95 -0.27 3.83 4.62
C LEU A 95 -1.31 4.89 4.30
N MET A 96 -1.11 6.12 4.76
CA MET A 96 -2.03 7.24 4.52
C MET A 96 -1.40 8.24 3.58
N GLY A 97 -2.16 8.77 2.64
CA GLY A 97 -1.59 9.66 1.64
C GLY A 97 -2.59 10.21 0.65
N ARG A 98 -2.06 10.63 -0.50
CA ARG A 98 -2.84 11.11 -1.64
C ARG A 98 -2.54 10.23 -2.84
N ALA A 99 -3.57 9.77 -3.54
CA ALA A 99 -3.35 9.08 -4.81
C ALA A 99 -3.14 10.12 -5.93
N ALA A 100 -2.10 9.94 -6.72
CA ALA A 100 -1.79 10.77 -7.87
C ALA A 100 -1.61 9.91 -9.13
N ARG A 101 -2.14 10.36 -10.27
CA ARG A 101 -1.87 9.71 -11.57
C ARG A 101 -0.38 9.73 -11.84
N VAL A 102 0.16 8.62 -12.34
CA VAL A 102 1.55 8.58 -12.81
C VAL A 102 1.70 9.54 -13.99
N ALA A 103 2.75 10.36 -13.97
CA ALA A 103 3.06 11.28 -15.08
C ALA A 103 3.44 10.49 -16.35
N ASP A 104 3.18 11.08 -17.53
CA ASP A 104 3.37 10.43 -18.83
C ASP A 104 4.79 9.89 -19.05
N ASP A 105 5.80 10.63 -18.60
CA ASP A 105 7.22 10.26 -18.69
C ASP A 105 7.62 9.11 -17.75
N ARG A 106 6.74 8.73 -16.81
CA ARG A 106 6.93 7.66 -15.83
C ARG A 106 6.04 6.43 -16.08
N GLN A 107 5.16 6.47 -17.07
CA GLN A 107 4.21 5.39 -17.39
C GLN A 107 4.90 4.05 -17.68
N SER A 108 6.00 4.07 -18.45
CA SER A 108 6.75 2.86 -18.80
C SER A 108 7.36 2.17 -17.57
N VAL A 109 7.91 2.97 -16.64
CA VAL A 109 8.50 2.48 -15.38
C VAL A 109 7.41 1.90 -14.48
N ALA A 110 6.29 2.60 -14.33
CA ALA A 110 5.15 2.12 -13.55
C ALA A 110 4.60 0.80 -14.12
N ARG A 111 4.39 0.73 -15.44
CA ARG A 111 3.94 -0.49 -16.11
C ARG A 111 4.88 -1.65 -15.87
N ALA A 112 6.19 -1.45 -16.02
CA ALA A 112 7.18 -2.51 -15.78
C ALA A 112 7.13 -3.01 -14.33
N ALA A 113 7.14 -2.10 -13.35
CA ALA A 113 7.06 -2.46 -11.93
C ALA A 113 5.75 -3.19 -11.58
N TYR A 114 4.63 -2.77 -12.18
CA TYR A 114 3.35 -3.40 -11.92
C TYR A 114 3.26 -4.82 -12.50
N LEU A 115 3.70 -5.00 -13.75
CA LEU A 115 3.64 -6.29 -14.44
C LEU A 115 4.68 -7.29 -13.93
N ASP A 116 5.79 -6.84 -13.35
CA ASP A 116 6.74 -7.72 -12.65
C ASP A 116 6.07 -8.43 -11.47
N ARG A 117 5.18 -7.71 -10.76
CA ARG A 117 4.45 -8.26 -9.62
C ARG A 117 3.14 -8.97 -10.00
N HIS A 118 2.40 -8.44 -10.97
CA HIS A 118 1.09 -8.94 -11.42
C HIS A 118 1.09 -9.20 -12.93
N PRO A 119 1.75 -10.26 -13.42
CA PRO A 119 1.90 -10.52 -14.86
C PRO A 119 0.58 -10.67 -15.61
N GLU A 120 -0.47 -11.15 -14.94
CA GLU A 120 -1.82 -11.30 -15.50
C GLU A 120 -2.44 -9.97 -15.90
N ALA A 121 -2.03 -8.86 -15.28
CA ALA A 121 -2.54 -7.53 -15.60
C ALA A 121 -2.13 -7.04 -16.99
N SER A 122 -1.19 -7.71 -17.66
CA SER A 122 -0.86 -7.46 -19.07
C SER A 122 -2.06 -7.60 -20.01
N GLN A 123 -3.11 -8.31 -19.59
CA GLN A 123 -4.35 -8.46 -20.33
C GLN A 123 -5.19 -7.17 -20.40
N TRP A 124 -5.02 -6.23 -19.47
CA TRP A 124 -5.81 -4.99 -19.39
C TRP A 124 -5.00 -3.72 -19.12
N ALA A 125 -3.70 -3.82 -18.80
CA ALA A 125 -2.85 -2.67 -18.48
C ALA A 125 -2.73 -1.65 -19.63
N ASP A 126 -2.95 -2.09 -20.87
CA ASP A 126 -2.89 -1.25 -22.06
C ASP A 126 -4.30 -0.80 -22.54
N PHE A 127 -5.35 -1.10 -21.78
CA PHE A 127 -6.70 -0.59 -22.07
C PHE A 127 -6.77 0.91 -21.76
N GLY A 128 -7.38 1.69 -22.66
CA GLY A 128 -7.42 3.15 -22.55
C GLY A 128 -8.22 3.69 -21.36
N ASP A 129 -9.00 2.84 -20.68
CA ASP A 129 -9.71 3.21 -19.45
C ASP A 129 -8.91 2.87 -18.18
N PHE A 130 -7.80 2.14 -18.25
CA PHE A 130 -6.93 1.87 -17.10
C PHE A 130 -5.82 2.92 -16.97
N GLY A 131 -5.46 3.24 -15.73
CA GLY A 131 -4.37 4.16 -15.44
C GLY A 131 -3.57 3.76 -14.21
N PHE A 132 -2.28 4.10 -14.24
CA PHE A 132 -1.39 3.92 -13.11
C PHE A 132 -1.49 5.09 -12.12
N TRP A 133 -1.48 4.78 -10.83
CA TRP A 133 -1.53 5.77 -9.74
C TRP A 133 -0.54 5.43 -8.62
N TRP A 134 0.22 6.43 -8.16
CA TRP A 134 1.01 6.31 -6.93
C TRP A 134 0.17 6.70 -5.72
N LEU A 135 0.36 6.02 -4.60
CA LEU A 135 -0.04 6.55 -3.30
C LEU A 135 1.14 7.34 -2.72
N GLU A 136 1.08 8.66 -2.81
CA GLU A 136 2.04 9.56 -2.17
C GLU A 136 1.85 9.50 -0.65
N VAL A 137 2.67 8.68 0.01
CA VAL A 137 2.55 8.37 1.44
C VAL A 137 2.96 9.57 2.29
N ALA A 138 2.02 10.06 3.10
CA ALA A 138 2.22 11.14 4.06
C ALA A 138 2.60 10.61 5.45
N ASP A 139 2.01 9.49 5.88
CA ASP A 139 2.28 8.87 7.17
C ASP A 139 1.99 7.36 7.11
N ILE A 140 2.66 6.60 7.96
CA ILE A 140 2.48 5.16 8.10
C ILE A 140 2.15 4.84 9.56
N TYR A 141 1.12 4.03 9.79
CA TYR A 141 0.80 3.51 11.11
C TYR A 141 0.96 1.99 11.11
N TYR A 142 1.91 1.49 11.90
CA TYR A 142 2.15 0.06 12.05
C TYR A 142 1.58 -0.44 13.36
N VAL A 143 1.02 -1.65 13.33
CA VAL A 143 0.71 -2.39 14.53
C VAL A 143 1.14 -3.85 14.38
N GLY A 144 1.93 -4.33 15.32
CA GLY A 144 2.51 -5.67 15.33
C GLY A 144 1.80 -6.68 16.23
N GLY A 145 0.54 -6.42 16.61
CA GLY A 145 -0.21 -7.17 17.62
C GLY A 145 -0.46 -6.36 18.89
N PHE A 146 -0.75 -7.03 20.00
CA PHE A 146 -1.01 -6.35 21.27
C PHE A 146 0.25 -5.64 21.80
N GLY A 147 0.13 -4.36 22.15
CA GLY A 147 1.18 -3.59 22.81
C GLY A 147 2.35 -3.12 21.93
N SER A 148 2.34 -3.40 20.62
CA SER A 148 3.38 -2.96 19.67
C SER A 148 2.75 -2.16 18.54
N MET A 149 2.72 -0.84 18.66
CA MET A 149 2.15 0.07 17.66
C MET A 149 2.88 1.41 17.63
N GLY A 150 2.96 2.02 16.47
CA GLY A 150 3.58 3.33 16.33
C GLY A 150 3.48 3.92 14.94
N TRP A 151 3.64 5.24 14.89
CA TRP A 151 3.80 5.98 13.66
C TRP A 151 5.22 5.78 13.10
N VAL A 152 5.30 5.70 11.78
CA VAL A 152 6.53 5.62 11.00
C VAL A 152 6.46 6.74 9.97
N THR A 153 7.52 7.54 9.89
CA THR A 153 7.60 8.62 8.92
C THR A 153 7.89 8.07 7.51
N PRO A 154 7.49 8.78 6.44
CA PRO A 154 7.85 8.39 5.07
C PRO A 154 9.37 8.23 4.86
N ALA A 155 10.19 9.05 5.52
CA ALA A 155 11.64 8.97 5.42
C ALA A 155 12.20 7.67 6.04
N GLU A 156 11.74 7.30 7.23
CA GLU A 156 12.09 6.02 7.85
C GLU A 156 11.63 4.84 6.99
N TYR A 157 10.39 4.89 6.49
CA TYR A 157 9.83 3.85 5.65
C TYR A 157 10.63 3.67 4.34
N ALA A 158 10.95 4.76 3.64
CA ALA A 158 11.66 4.72 2.36
C ALA A 158 13.08 4.12 2.47
N THR A 159 13.77 4.37 3.59
CA THR A 159 15.14 3.90 3.83
C THR A 159 15.22 2.52 4.48
N ALA A 160 14.14 2.06 5.12
CA ALA A 160 14.08 0.75 5.76
C ALA A 160 14.18 -0.39 4.75
N ARG A 161 14.90 -1.45 5.12
CA ARG A 161 14.99 -2.67 4.32
C ARG A 161 13.93 -3.66 4.80
N PRO A 162 13.10 -4.21 3.89
CA PRO A 162 12.16 -5.28 4.22
C PRO A 162 12.84 -6.54 4.79
#